data_AF-A0A1B6CEE5-F1
#
_entry.id   AF-A0A1B6CEE5-F1
#
_cell.length_a   1.000
_cell.length_b   1.000
_cell.length_c   1.000
_cell.angle_alpha   90.00
_cell.angle_beta   90.00
_cell.angle_gamma   90.00
#
_symmetry.space_group_name_H-M   'P 1'
#
loop_
_entity.id
_entity.type
_entity.pdbx_description
1 polymer ?
#
loop_
_entity_poly.entity_id
_entity_poly.type
_entity_poly.pdbx_seq_one_letter_code
_entity_poly.pdbx_strand_id
1 'polypeptide(L)'
;MYFILFVQLKSLFCRKGAKQALQFIEKKSKSMLAVRKIRKFEDEFEVDIFLKEAIDIYEKAHEAITTKDEDNILKYSTERAYPEILHNIQNKTIKWKMIKEVERPRLVHARSTDVISKDNVFSQLTVRFHTQQILAVYDRFGRLMHGSEILAKDVLEYVVFEKQLSYKYGSWRIHAKIIPDWMPPKDNMLKTFRLQLSPPVEALPEPENKDTIQPPSDSQQLAAV
;
A
#
# COMPACT_ATOMS: atom_id res chain seq x y z
N MET A 1 -22.95 -2.22 33.26
CA MET A 1 -23.53 -1.16 32.41
C MET A 1 -22.94 0.16 32.89
N TYR A 2 -22.34 0.97 32.00
CA TYR A 2 -21.36 2.03 32.30
C TYR A 2 -19.95 1.52 32.60
N PHE A 3 -19.21 1.17 31.55
CA PHE A 3 -17.78 1.44 31.42
C PHE A 3 -17.40 1.09 29.99
N ILE A 4 -16.55 1.91 29.36
CA ILE A 4 -16.05 1.78 27.97
C ILE A 4 -17.01 2.34 26.89
N LEU A 5 -17.29 3.64 27.00
CA LEU A 5 -17.63 4.50 25.87
C LEU A 5 -16.52 5.55 25.70
N PHE A 6 -15.27 5.07 25.71
CA PHE A 6 -14.07 5.90 25.66
C PHE A 6 -13.12 5.42 24.55
N VAL A 7 -13.61 5.42 23.31
CA VAL A 7 -12.74 5.45 22.13
C VAL A 7 -13.31 6.47 21.13
N GLN A 8 -12.76 7.68 21.23
CA GLN A 8 -12.56 8.62 20.12
C GLN A 8 -13.80 9.21 19.41
N LEU A 9 -14.79 9.73 20.13
CA LEU A 9 -15.64 10.78 19.57
C LEU A 9 -14.81 12.08 19.48
N LYS A 10 -13.99 12.25 18.43
CA LYS A 10 -13.38 13.55 18.14
C LYS A 10 -14.52 14.53 17.89
N SER A 11 -14.88 15.29 18.91
CA SER A 11 -15.96 16.27 18.91
C SER A 11 -15.95 17.10 17.62
N LEU A 12 -17.07 17.07 16.88
CA LEU A 12 -17.33 17.88 15.68
C LEU A 12 -17.01 19.38 15.88
N PHE A 13 -17.11 19.85 17.13
CA PHE A 13 -16.88 21.24 17.53
C PHE A 13 -15.39 21.65 17.63
N CYS A 14 -14.44 20.72 17.60
CA CYS A 14 -13.02 21.07 17.56
C CYS A 14 -12.60 21.41 16.12
N ARG A 15 -11.80 22.49 15.92
CA ARG A 15 -11.26 22.89 14.60
C ARG A 15 -10.63 21.72 13.83
N LYS A 16 -9.98 20.77 14.54
CA LYS A 16 -9.40 19.57 13.94
C LYS A 16 -10.47 18.56 13.47
N GLY A 17 -11.54 18.38 14.24
CA GLY A 17 -12.68 17.52 13.90
C GLY A 17 -13.47 18.05 12.70
N ALA A 18 -13.74 19.36 12.65
CA ALA A 18 -14.40 19.99 11.50
C ALA A 18 -13.58 19.87 10.21
N LYS A 19 -12.25 20.08 10.27
CA LYS A 19 -11.36 19.86 9.12
C LYS A 19 -11.41 18.41 8.62
N GLN A 20 -11.40 17.44 9.54
CA GLN A 20 -11.47 16.02 9.18
C GLN A 20 -12.83 15.66 8.56
N ALA A 21 -13.93 16.23 9.06
CA ALA A 21 -15.27 16.04 8.50
C ALA A 21 -15.40 16.64 7.10
N LEU A 22 -14.90 17.86 6.86
CA LEU A 22 -14.87 18.48 5.54
C LEU A 22 -14.07 17.65 4.54
N GLN A 23 -12.88 17.17 4.94
CA GLN A 23 -12.07 16.27 4.11
C GLN A 23 -12.81 14.96 3.78
N PHE A 24 -13.59 14.43 4.72
CA PHE A 24 -14.36 13.21 4.49
C PHE A 24 -15.47 13.42 3.46
N ILE A 25 -16.17 14.56 3.52
CA ILE A 25 -17.20 14.94 2.55
C ILE A 25 -16.57 15.14 1.17
N GLU A 26 -15.44 15.85 1.09
CA GLU A 26 -14.73 16.07 -0.16
C GLU A 26 -14.24 14.75 -0.79
N LYS A 27 -13.72 13.82 0.02
CA LYS A 27 -13.32 12.49 -0.46
C LYS A 27 -14.51 11.68 -0.98
N LYS A 28 -15.66 11.77 -0.30
CA LYS A 28 -16.90 11.12 -0.75
C LYS A 28 -17.43 11.71 -2.05
N SER A 29 -17.44 13.03 -2.21
CA SER A 29 -17.91 13.67 -3.44
C SER A 29 -17.02 13.30 -4.63
N LYS A 30 -15.69 13.32 -4.44
CA LYS A 30 -14.72 12.86 -5.45
C LYS A 30 -14.93 11.39 -5.81
N SER A 31 -15.18 10.53 -4.82
CA SER A 31 -15.47 9.11 -5.06
C SER A 31 -16.74 8.92 -5.88
N MET A 32 -17.81 9.65 -5.57
CA MET A 32 -19.05 9.58 -6.33
C MET A 32 -18.89 10.07 -7.77
N LEU A 33 -18.09 11.12 -8.00
CA LEU A 33 -17.74 11.57 -9.35
C LEU A 33 -16.92 10.53 -10.12
N ALA A 34 -15.98 9.85 -9.46
CA ALA A 34 -15.19 8.77 -10.07
C ALA A 34 -16.08 7.58 -10.48
N VAL A 35 -16.99 7.14 -9.61
CA VAL A 35 -17.96 6.07 -9.96
C VAL A 35 -18.85 6.48 -11.14
N ARG A 36 -19.30 7.75 -11.17
CA ARG A 36 -20.04 8.28 -12.33
C ARG A 36 -19.19 8.28 -13.60
N LYS A 37 -17.88 8.52 -13.49
CA LYS A 37 -16.97 8.48 -14.64
C LYS A 37 -16.80 7.04 -15.15
N ILE A 38 -16.61 6.06 -14.27
CA ILE A 38 -16.56 4.64 -14.63
C ILE A 38 -17.82 4.23 -15.39
N ARG A 39 -19.00 4.60 -14.87
CA ARG A 39 -20.29 4.32 -15.52
C ARG A 39 -20.49 4.95 -16.89
N LYS A 40 -19.71 5.98 -17.26
CA LYS A 40 -19.76 6.55 -18.63
C LYS A 40 -19.01 5.71 -19.64
N PHE A 41 -18.04 4.90 -19.20
CA PHE A 41 -17.30 3.99 -20.05
C PHE A 41 -17.94 2.59 -20.05
N GLU A 42 -18.48 2.17 -18.91
CA GLU A 42 -19.14 0.88 -18.72
C GLU A 42 -20.53 1.07 -18.11
N ASP A 43 -21.57 1.03 -18.96
CA ASP A 43 -22.95 1.28 -18.53
C ASP A 43 -23.46 0.22 -17.53
N GLU A 44 -22.98 -1.02 -17.63
CA GLU A 44 -23.34 -2.14 -16.74
C GLU A 44 -22.59 -2.14 -15.40
N PHE A 45 -21.74 -1.13 -15.13
CA PHE A 45 -20.93 -1.11 -13.93
C PHE A 45 -21.75 -0.84 -12.65
N GLU A 46 -21.92 -1.91 -11.87
CA GLU A 46 -22.47 -1.88 -10.53
C GLU A 46 -21.41 -2.19 -9.46
N VAL A 47 -21.44 -1.41 -8.37
CA VAL A 47 -20.48 -1.56 -7.28
C VAL A 47 -20.65 -2.92 -6.59
N ASP A 48 -21.88 -3.39 -6.40
CA ASP A 48 -22.14 -4.65 -5.70
C ASP A 48 -21.68 -5.88 -6.51
N ILE A 49 -21.78 -5.82 -7.85
CA ILE A 49 -21.26 -6.86 -8.74
C ILE A 49 -19.72 -6.85 -8.69
N PHE A 50 -19.12 -5.67 -8.78
CA PHE A 50 -17.67 -5.50 -8.67
C PHE A 50 -17.12 -6.02 -7.32
N LEU A 51 -17.83 -5.80 -6.21
CA LEU A 51 -17.36 -6.28 -4.89
C LEU A 51 -17.28 -7.82 -4.83
N LYS A 52 -18.16 -8.54 -5.53
CA LYS A 52 -18.09 -10.00 -5.67
C LYS A 52 -16.91 -10.40 -6.55
N GLU A 53 -16.76 -9.74 -7.71
CA GLU A 53 -15.63 -9.95 -8.61
C GLU A 53 -14.28 -9.70 -7.91
N ALA A 54 -14.21 -8.68 -7.05
CA ALA A 54 -13.01 -8.33 -6.30
C ALA A 54 -12.58 -9.44 -5.31
N ILE A 55 -13.53 -10.16 -4.70
CA ILE A 55 -13.23 -11.32 -3.86
C ILE A 55 -12.67 -12.44 -4.73
N ASP A 56 -13.33 -12.76 -5.84
CA ASP A 56 -12.89 -13.82 -6.75
C ASP A 56 -11.48 -13.55 -7.31
N ILE A 57 -11.20 -12.30 -7.70
CA ILE A 57 -9.86 -11.88 -8.15
C ILE A 57 -8.85 -12.03 -7.02
N TYR A 58 -9.22 -11.66 -5.79
CA TYR A 58 -8.34 -11.77 -4.62
C TYR A 58 -8.01 -13.23 -4.32
N GLU A 59 -8.99 -14.13 -4.31
CA GLU A 59 -8.78 -15.56 -4.09
C GLU A 59 -7.90 -16.18 -5.17
N LYS A 60 -8.24 -15.97 -6.46
CA LYS A 60 -7.47 -16.50 -7.61
C LYS A 60 -6.04 -15.96 -7.63
N ALA A 61 -5.83 -14.71 -7.25
CA ALA A 61 -4.49 -14.14 -7.15
C ALA A 61 -3.65 -14.85 -6.08
N HIS A 62 -4.23 -15.12 -4.90
CA HIS A 62 -3.51 -15.79 -3.82
C HIS A 62 -3.30 -17.29 -4.08
N GLU A 63 -4.21 -17.94 -4.80
CA GLU A 63 -4.02 -19.30 -5.33
C GLU A 63 -2.83 -19.34 -6.30
N ALA A 64 -2.77 -18.41 -7.26
CA ALA A 64 -1.66 -18.31 -8.21
C ALA A 64 -0.31 -18.01 -7.51
N ILE A 65 -0.33 -17.23 -6.44
CA ILE A 65 0.84 -16.96 -5.57
C ILE A 65 1.30 -18.25 -4.86
N THR A 66 0.37 -19.12 -4.47
CA THR A 66 0.65 -20.38 -3.78
C THR A 66 1.23 -21.43 -4.73
N THR A 67 0.69 -21.54 -5.95
CA THR A 67 1.20 -22.43 -7.01
C THR A 67 2.46 -21.91 -7.69
N LYS A 68 2.70 -20.59 -7.60
CA LYS A 68 3.76 -19.85 -8.31
C LYS A 68 3.57 -19.80 -9.83
N ASP A 69 2.31 -19.72 -10.27
CA ASP A 69 1.97 -19.59 -11.69
C ASP A 69 2.11 -18.13 -12.15
N GLU A 70 3.24 -17.80 -12.78
CA GLU A 70 3.58 -16.43 -13.20
C GLU A 70 2.52 -15.80 -14.12
N ASP A 71 1.99 -16.56 -15.08
CA ASP A 71 0.98 -16.10 -16.04
C ASP A 71 -0.33 -15.66 -15.35
N ASN A 72 -0.78 -16.43 -14.36
CA ASN A 72 -1.99 -16.11 -13.60
C ASN A 72 -1.75 -14.91 -12.68
N ILE A 73 -0.54 -14.78 -12.10
CA ILE A 73 -0.19 -13.60 -11.29
C ILE A 73 -0.26 -12.33 -12.14
N LEU A 74 0.27 -12.34 -13.37
CA LEU A 74 0.21 -11.21 -14.30
C LEU A 74 -1.22 -10.87 -14.76
N LYS A 75 -2.09 -11.88 -14.83
CA LYS A 75 -3.51 -11.69 -15.18
C LYS A 75 -4.28 -10.95 -14.10
N TYR A 76 -4.05 -11.29 -12.82
CA TYR A 76 -4.80 -10.74 -11.69
C TYR A 76 -4.10 -9.57 -10.98
N SER A 77 -2.82 -9.34 -11.24
CA SER A 77 -2.03 -8.27 -10.65
C SER A 77 -1.56 -7.29 -11.72
N THR A 78 -1.35 -6.03 -11.33
CA THR A 78 -0.75 -5.03 -12.21
C THR A 78 0.76 -5.21 -12.29
N GLU A 79 1.36 -4.61 -13.30
CA GLU A 79 2.80 -4.59 -13.57
C GLU A 79 3.57 -3.93 -12.41
N ARG A 80 2.93 -3.03 -11.66
CA ARG A 80 3.48 -2.41 -10.46
C ARG A 80 3.52 -3.38 -9.27
N ALA A 81 2.44 -4.14 -9.06
CA ALA A 81 2.33 -5.07 -7.93
C ALA A 81 3.16 -6.34 -8.14
N TYR A 82 3.36 -6.74 -9.39
CA TYR A 82 4.07 -7.96 -9.78
C TYR A 82 5.46 -8.12 -9.13
N PRO A 83 6.40 -7.16 -9.24
CA PRO A 83 7.72 -7.31 -8.62
C PRO A 83 7.66 -7.38 -7.08
N GLU A 84 6.74 -6.66 -6.45
CA GLU A 84 6.54 -6.72 -4.99
C GLU A 84 6.09 -8.13 -4.56
N ILE A 85 5.18 -8.75 -5.33
CA ILE A 85 4.69 -10.10 -5.09
C ILE A 85 5.82 -11.13 -5.28
N LEU A 86 6.54 -11.06 -6.39
CA LEU A 86 7.65 -11.99 -6.68
C LEU A 86 8.73 -11.94 -5.60
N HIS A 87 9.11 -10.74 -5.15
CA HIS A 87 10.09 -10.57 -4.10
C HIS A 87 9.65 -11.27 -2.79
N ASN A 88 8.36 -11.21 -2.46
CA ASN A 88 7.82 -11.84 -1.26
C ASN A 88 7.77 -13.38 -1.33
N ILE A 89 7.55 -13.92 -2.53
CA ILE A 89 7.44 -15.38 -2.78
C ILE A 89 8.82 -16.03 -2.97
N GLN A 90 9.82 -15.26 -3.38
CA GLN A 90 11.14 -15.77 -3.72
C GLN A 90 11.73 -16.62 -2.59
N ASN A 91 12.13 -17.85 -2.93
CA ASN A 91 12.72 -18.83 -2.02
C ASN A 91 11.84 -19.20 -0.80
N LYS A 92 10.51 -19.02 -0.90
CA LYS A 92 9.55 -19.43 0.12
C LYS A 92 8.49 -20.34 -0.47
N THR A 93 7.87 -21.16 0.37
CA THR A 93 6.65 -21.88 0.03
C THR A 93 5.54 -21.33 0.90
N ILE A 94 4.50 -20.79 0.27
CA ILE A 94 3.37 -20.18 0.97
C ILE A 94 2.22 -21.17 0.87
N LYS A 95 1.58 -21.47 2.00
CA LYS A 95 0.26 -22.07 2.03
C LYS A 95 -0.71 -21.02 2.53
N TRP A 96 -1.67 -20.67 1.70
CA TRP A 96 -2.70 -19.71 2.04
C TRP A 96 -4.07 -20.29 1.73
N LYS A 97 -5.04 -20.00 2.59
CA LYS A 97 -6.44 -20.36 2.37
C LYS A 97 -7.35 -19.30 2.98
N MET A 98 -8.29 -18.81 2.19
CA MET A 98 -9.41 -18.02 2.69
C MET A 98 -10.49 -18.95 3.21
N ILE A 99 -10.97 -18.72 4.44
CA ILE A 99 -12.01 -19.57 5.05
C ILE A 99 -13.38 -18.94 4.82
N LYS A 100 -13.53 -17.69 5.25
CA LYS A 100 -14.81 -16.98 5.18
C LYS A 100 -14.62 -15.47 5.20
N GLU A 101 -15.63 -14.78 4.72
CA GLU A 101 -15.82 -13.35 4.93
C GLU A 101 -16.49 -13.12 6.28
N VAL A 102 -15.86 -12.30 7.13
CA VAL A 102 -16.43 -11.92 8.43
C VAL A 102 -17.40 -10.75 8.24
N GLU A 103 -16.96 -9.75 7.46
CA GLU A 103 -17.78 -8.62 7.00
C GLU A 103 -17.78 -8.61 5.47
N ARG A 104 -18.93 -8.26 4.87
CA ARG A 104 -19.02 -8.05 3.42
C ARG A 104 -18.00 -6.99 2.96
N PRO A 105 -17.34 -7.17 1.81
CA PRO A 105 -16.43 -6.16 1.30
C PRO A 105 -17.14 -4.83 1.08
N ARG A 106 -16.44 -3.72 1.35
CA ARG A 106 -17.00 -2.37 1.19
C ARG A 106 -16.08 -1.52 0.35
N LEU A 107 -16.64 -0.83 -0.63
CA LEU A 107 -15.91 0.19 -1.37
C LEU A 107 -15.66 1.40 -0.46
N VAL A 108 -14.39 1.71 -0.20
CA VAL A 108 -13.98 2.81 0.68
C VAL A 108 -13.80 4.09 -0.11
N HIS A 109 -13.03 4.01 -1.20
CA HIS A 109 -12.65 5.17 -1.99
C HIS A 109 -12.53 4.78 -3.46
N ALA A 110 -12.97 5.68 -4.34
CA ALA A 110 -12.81 5.53 -5.78
C ALA A 110 -12.04 6.74 -6.34
N ARG A 111 -11.08 6.49 -7.22
CA ARG A 111 -10.39 7.53 -8.01
C ARG A 111 -10.38 7.14 -9.47
N SER A 112 -10.45 8.15 -10.32
CA SER A 112 -10.19 8.01 -11.75
C SER A 112 -9.20 9.10 -12.14
N THR A 113 -8.14 8.72 -12.82
CA THR A 113 -7.05 9.60 -13.25
C THR A 113 -6.89 9.51 -14.76
N ASP A 114 -6.74 10.67 -15.39
CA ASP A 114 -6.51 10.78 -16.82
C ASP A 114 -5.01 10.97 -17.02
N VAL A 115 -4.37 10.04 -17.73
CA VAL A 115 -2.92 10.07 -17.98
C VAL A 115 -2.69 10.65 -19.37
N ILE A 116 -2.16 11.88 -19.40
CA ILE A 116 -1.69 12.61 -20.60
C ILE A 116 -2.82 12.99 -21.57
N SER A 117 -3.58 12.02 -22.08
CA SER A 117 -4.71 12.19 -23.00
C SER A 117 -6.00 11.70 -22.35
N LYS A 118 -7.15 12.28 -22.71
CA LYS A 118 -8.47 11.81 -22.27
C LYS A 118 -8.78 10.36 -22.68
N ASP A 119 -7.98 9.83 -23.61
CA ASP A 119 -8.09 8.47 -24.12
C ASP A 119 -7.40 7.44 -23.22
N ASN A 120 -6.66 7.82 -22.18
CA ASN A 120 -6.06 6.87 -21.23
C ASN A 120 -6.51 7.19 -19.80
N VAL A 121 -7.67 6.62 -19.43
CA VAL A 121 -8.26 6.77 -18.11
C VAL A 121 -8.01 5.50 -17.30
N PHE A 122 -7.35 5.66 -16.16
CA PHE A 122 -7.19 4.60 -15.16
C PHE A 122 -8.14 4.85 -14.01
N SER A 123 -8.81 3.81 -13.56
CA SER A 123 -9.66 3.86 -12.37
C SER A 123 -9.13 2.96 -11.29
N GLN A 124 -9.01 3.51 -10.10
CA GLN A 124 -8.54 2.84 -8.90
C GLN A 124 -9.67 2.77 -7.87
N LEU A 125 -9.98 1.56 -7.42
CA LEU A 125 -11.00 1.30 -6.41
C LEU A 125 -10.34 0.67 -5.19
N THR A 126 -10.52 1.31 -4.03
CA THR A 126 -10.04 0.77 -2.76
C THR A 126 -11.17 0.04 -2.05
N VAL A 127 -11.00 -1.26 -1.88
CA VAL A 127 -11.95 -2.14 -1.20
C VAL A 127 -11.41 -2.53 0.16
N ARG A 128 -12.24 -2.42 1.19
CA ARG A 128 -11.97 -2.93 2.52
C ARG A 128 -12.42 -4.39 2.58
N PHE A 129 -11.47 -5.27 2.86
CA PHE A 129 -11.71 -6.68 3.14
C PHE A 129 -11.62 -6.93 4.65
N HIS A 130 -12.56 -7.72 5.17
CA HIS A 130 -12.48 -8.27 6.51
C HIS A 130 -12.79 -9.76 6.44
N THR A 131 -11.73 -10.55 6.40
CA THR A 131 -11.79 -11.97 6.06
C THR A 131 -11.03 -12.77 7.10
N GLN A 132 -11.42 -14.03 7.25
CA GLN A 132 -10.69 -14.99 8.07
C GLN A 132 -9.80 -15.84 7.16
N GLN A 133 -8.50 -15.81 7.42
CA GLN A 133 -7.48 -16.41 6.57
C GLN A 133 -6.54 -17.32 7.37
N ILE A 134 -6.04 -18.35 6.72
CA ILE A 134 -4.94 -19.17 7.19
C ILE A 134 -3.72 -18.83 6.34
N LEU A 135 -2.60 -18.57 6.99
CA LEU A 135 -1.32 -18.32 6.34
C LEU A 135 -0.23 -19.12 7.03
N ALA A 136 0.50 -19.92 6.28
CA ALA A 136 1.73 -20.57 6.70
C ALA A 136 2.83 -20.32 5.67
N VAL A 137 3.94 -19.74 6.11
CA VAL A 137 5.09 -19.45 5.26
C VAL A 137 6.25 -20.35 5.66
N TYR A 138 6.74 -21.12 4.69
CA TYR A 138 7.87 -22.02 4.85
C TYR A 138 9.11 -21.46 4.17
N ASP A 139 10.27 -21.74 4.78
CA ASP A 139 11.60 -21.46 4.24
C ASP A 139 11.89 -22.38 3.03
N ARG A 140 12.98 -22.12 2.31
CA ARG A 140 13.48 -22.99 1.21
C ARG A 140 13.72 -24.45 1.64
N PHE A 141 13.93 -24.68 2.93
CA PHE A 141 14.16 -25.99 3.54
C PHE A 141 12.88 -26.59 4.14
N GLY A 142 11.71 -26.00 3.90
CA GLY A 142 10.44 -26.50 4.42
C GLY A 142 10.20 -26.25 5.92
N ARG A 143 11.02 -25.44 6.58
CA ARG A 143 10.82 -25.04 7.98
C ARG A 143 9.80 -23.91 8.07
N LEU A 144 8.87 -24.00 9.03
CA LEU A 144 7.90 -22.93 9.28
C LEU A 144 8.63 -21.65 9.74
N MET A 145 8.43 -20.55 9.02
CA MET A 145 8.99 -19.24 9.37
C MET A 145 7.97 -18.35 10.07
N HIS A 146 6.73 -18.37 9.57
CA HIS A 146 5.68 -17.49 10.05
C HIS A 146 4.30 -18.11 9.84
N GLY A 147 3.37 -17.81 10.75
CA GLY A 147 1.99 -18.26 10.69
C GLY A 147 1.76 -19.68 11.18
N SER A 148 0.61 -20.24 10.84
CA SER A 148 0.17 -21.59 11.21
C SER A 148 -0.82 -22.09 10.16
N GLU A 149 -0.77 -23.38 9.82
CA GLU A 149 -1.69 -23.99 8.86
C GLU A 149 -3.08 -24.29 9.47
N ILE A 150 -3.20 -24.24 10.80
CA ILE A 150 -4.42 -24.63 11.52
C ILE A 150 -5.15 -23.38 12.05
N LEU A 151 -4.40 -22.39 12.51
CA LEU A 151 -4.97 -21.23 13.19
C LEU A 151 -5.45 -20.19 12.17
N ALA A 152 -6.76 -20.04 12.08
CA ALA A 152 -7.45 -19.05 11.29
C ALA A 152 -7.43 -17.67 11.97
N LYS A 153 -6.89 -16.64 11.29
CA LYS A 153 -6.79 -15.27 11.80
C LYS A 153 -7.70 -14.33 11.05
N ASP A 154 -8.27 -13.39 11.78
CA ASP A 154 -9.06 -12.32 11.19
C ASP A 154 -8.13 -11.22 10.68
N VAL A 155 -8.32 -10.85 9.43
CA VAL A 155 -7.43 -9.97 8.69
C VAL A 155 -8.26 -8.83 8.09
N LEU A 156 -7.87 -7.59 8.39
CA LEU A 156 -8.48 -6.37 7.87
C LEU A 156 -7.51 -5.71 6.90
N GLU A 157 -7.91 -5.62 5.63
CA GLU A 157 -7.03 -5.14 4.56
C GLU A 157 -7.75 -4.13 3.68
N TYR A 158 -6.99 -3.17 3.16
CA TYR A 158 -7.44 -2.24 2.13
C TYR A 158 -6.69 -2.57 0.85
N VAL A 159 -7.37 -3.24 -0.08
CA VAL A 159 -6.80 -3.64 -1.36
C VAL A 159 -7.24 -2.64 -2.42
N VAL A 160 -6.28 -2.16 -3.19
CA VAL A 160 -6.50 -1.26 -4.31
C VAL A 160 -6.53 -2.09 -5.58
N PHE A 161 -7.65 -2.01 -6.29
CA PHE A 161 -7.81 -2.53 -7.64
C PHE A 161 -7.64 -1.42 -8.64
N GLU A 162 -7.07 -1.74 -9.79
CA GLU A 162 -6.89 -0.83 -10.91
C GLU A 162 -7.42 -1.45 -12.19
N LYS A 163 -8.03 -0.62 -13.03
CA LYS A 163 -8.47 -0.97 -14.37
C LYS A 163 -8.25 0.20 -15.32
N GLN A 164 -7.75 -0.08 -16.51
CA GLN A 164 -7.71 0.87 -17.60
C GLN A 164 -9.09 0.88 -18.29
N LEU A 165 -9.84 1.97 -18.15
CA LEU A 165 -11.22 2.06 -18.66
C LEU A 165 -11.28 2.21 -20.17
N SER A 166 -10.29 2.87 -20.76
CA SER A 166 -10.26 3.12 -22.20
C SER A 166 -10.04 1.85 -23.02
N TYR A 167 -9.47 0.82 -22.40
CA TYR A 167 -9.16 -0.44 -23.06
C TYR A 167 -10.37 -1.38 -22.94
N LYS A 168 -10.91 -1.81 -24.09
CA LYS A 168 -12.12 -2.63 -24.16
C LYS A 168 -11.99 -3.98 -23.44
N TYR A 169 -10.78 -4.55 -23.37
CA TYR A 169 -10.52 -5.82 -22.68
C TYR A 169 -9.86 -5.60 -21.31
N GLY A 170 -10.00 -4.40 -20.72
CA GLY A 170 -9.47 -4.12 -19.41
C GLY A 170 -10.17 -4.97 -18.34
N SER A 171 -9.41 -5.72 -17.57
CA SER A 171 -9.89 -6.41 -16.37
C SER A 171 -9.50 -5.63 -15.12
N TRP A 172 -10.24 -5.86 -14.03
CA TRP A 172 -9.82 -5.39 -12.71
C TRP A 172 -8.63 -6.21 -12.23
N ARG A 173 -7.56 -5.52 -11.83
CA ARG A 173 -6.32 -6.15 -11.34
C ARG A 173 -5.89 -5.55 -10.02
N ILE A 174 -5.22 -6.33 -9.18
CA ILE A 174 -4.68 -5.87 -7.91
C ILE A 174 -3.48 -4.95 -8.16
N HIS A 175 -3.53 -3.77 -7.56
CA HIS A 175 -2.51 -2.73 -7.74
C HIS A 175 -1.63 -2.53 -6.51
N ALA A 176 -2.24 -2.44 -5.33
CA ALA A 176 -1.50 -2.21 -4.09
C ALA A 176 -2.32 -2.64 -2.88
N LYS A 177 -1.63 -2.81 -1.76
CA LYS A 177 -2.22 -3.06 -0.45
C LYS A 177 -1.87 -1.91 0.48
N ILE A 178 -2.88 -1.27 1.06
CA ILE A 178 -2.70 -0.17 2.02
C ILE A 178 -2.75 -0.73 3.43
N ILE A 179 -1.70 -0.46 4.21
CA ILE A 179 -1.63 -0.76 5.64
C ILE A 179 -1.80 0.56 6.39
N PRO A 180 -2.88 0.76 7.16
CA PRO A 180 -3.04 1.98 7.92
C PRO A 180 -2.17 1.98 9.17
N ASP A 181 -1.68 3.16 9.57
CA ASP A 181 -0.76 3.32 10.70
C ASP A 181 -1.33 2.89 12.06
N TRP A 182 -2.66 2.90 12.20
CA TRP A 182 -3.36 2.50 13.43
C TRP A 182 -3.56 0.99 13.56
N MET A 183 -3.23 0.22 12.51
CA MET A 183 -3.37 -1.23 12.54
C MET A 183 -2.38 -1.83 13.55
N PRO A 184 -2.77 -2.85 14.34
CA PRO A 184 -1.81 -3.53 15.19
C PRO A 184 -0.64 -4.06 14.36
N PRO A 185 0.57 -4.11 14.94
CA PRO A 185 1.72 -4.69 14.26
C PRO A 185 1.43 -6.15 13.92
N LYS A 186 2.06 -6.62 12.83
CA LYS A 186 1.98 -8.03 12.43
C LYS A 186 2.59 -8.91 13.50
N ASP A 187 2.15 -10.17 13.53
CA ASP A 187 2.72 -11.16 14.43
C ASP A 187 4.23 -11.31 14.19
N ASN A 188 4.94 -11.54 15.28
CA ASN A 188 6.39 -11.72 15.23
C ASN A 188 6.74 -13.01 14.48
N MET A 189 7.90 -13.02 13.84
CA MET A 189 8.46 -14.23 13.26
C MET A 189 9.07 -15.10 14.37
N LEU A 190 9.15 -16.41 14.13
CA LEU A 190 9.75 -17.34 15.10
C LEU A 190 11.27 -17.15 15.25
N LYS A 191 11.92 -16.57 14.24
CA LYS A 191 13.37 -16.32 14.23
C LYS A 191 13.70 -15.02 14.96
N THR A 192 14.76 -15.05 15.77
CA THR A 192 15.34 -13.85 16.40
C THR A 192 16.36 -13.19 15.47
N PHE A 193 16.44 -11.86 15.51
CA PHE A 193 17.41 -11.08 14.74
C PHE A 193 18.33 -10.31 15.68
N ARG A 194 19.62 -10.29 15.35
CA ARG A 194 20.58 -9.41 16.02
C ARG A 194 20.72 -8.14 15.18
N LEU A 195 20.35 -7.00 15.75
CA LEU A 195 20.62 -5.71 15.13
C LEU A 195 22.12 -5.43 15.19
N GLN A 196 22.77 -5.32 14.04
CA GLN A 196 24.14 -4.81 13.97
C GLN A 196 24.04 -3.28 13.99
N LEU A 197 24.36 -2.68 15.14
CA LEU A 197 24.57 -1.23 15.20
C LEU A 197 25.86 -0.97 14.41
N SER A 198 25.76 -0.29 13.28
CA SER A 198 26.95 0.25 12.63
C SER A 198 27.71 1.09 13.67
N PRO A 199 29.04 0.94 13.81
CA PRO A 199 29.80 1.86 14.65
C PRO A 199 29.49 3.30 14.21
N PRO A 200 29.41 4.26 15.14
CA PRO A 200 29.22 5.66 14.78
C PRO A 200 30.21 6.01 13.68
N VAL A 201 29.71 6.47 12.54
CA VAL A 201 30.53 7.04 11.49
C VAL A 201 31.27 8.20 12.16
N GLU A 202 32.54 8.01 12.49
CA GLU A 202 33.41 9.11 12.89
C GLU A 202 33.27 10.15 11.78
N ALA A 203 32.78 11.34 12.15
CA ALA A 203 32.58 12.43 11.22
C ALA A 203 33.88 12.63 10.45
N LEU A 204 33.88 12.28 9.16
CA LEU A 204 34.97 12.63 8.27
C LEU A 204 35.17 14.14 8.42
N PRO A 205 36.39 14.61 8.77
CA PRO A 205 36.62 16.04 8.88
C PRO A 205 36.24 16.69 7.55
N GLU A 206 35.43 17.74 7.62
CA GLU A 206 35.07 18.55 6.46
C GLU A 206 36.34 18.91 5.70
N PRO A 207 36.36 18.83 4.35
CA PRO A 207 37.55 19.20 3.61
C PRO A 207 37.90 20.65 3.91
N GLU A 208 39.06 20.87 4.53
CA GLU A 208 39.62 22.20 4.75
C GLU A 208 39.67 22.94 3.41
N ASN A 209 38.90 24.02 3.35
CA ASN A 209 38.81 24.92 2.21
C ASN A 209 40.17 25.63 2.01
N LYS A 210 41.06 25.04 1.22
CA LYS A 210 42.32 25.66 0.79
C LYS A 210 42.08 26.49 -0.46
N ASP A 211 41.48 27.65 -0.29
CA ASP A 211 41.52 28.74 -1.28
C ASP A 211 41.68 30.08 -0.56
N THR A 212 42.83 30.29 0.08
CA THR A 212 43.30 31.65 0.40
C THR A 212 44.17 32.12 -0.75
N ILE A 213 43.53 32.61 -1.82
CA ILE A 213 44.21 33.41 -2.83
C ILE A 213 44.59 34.73 -2.14
N GLN A 214 45.87 34.91 -1.83
CA GLN A 214 46.44 36.18 -1.39
C GLN A 214 46.45 37.15 -2.60
N PRO A 215 45.77 38.30 -2.54
CA PRO A 215 46.10 39.40 -3.45
C PRO A 215 47.41 40.08 -3.02
N PRO A 216 48.17 40.67 -3.96
CA PRO A 216 49.57 41.00 -3.79
C PRO A 216 49.82 42.15 -2.81
N SER A 217 50.99 42.07 -2.20
CA SER A 217 51.62 43.03 -1.32
C SER A 217 51.74 44.42 -1.95
N ASP A 218 51.26 45.44 -1.26
CA ASP A 218 51.79 46.80 -1.38
C ASP A 218 51.65 47.54 -0.05
N SER A 219 52.68 48.33 0.25
CA SER A 219 52.79 49.32 1.34
C SER A 219 53.51 48.88 2.62
N GLN A 220 54.85 48.93 2.58
CA GLN A 220 55.63 49.39 3.74
C GLN A 220 56.44 50.65 3.39
N GLN A 221 56.12 51.72 4.13
CA GLN A 221 56.99 52.78 4.69
C GLN A 221 57.63 53.77 3.70
N LEU A 222 57.24 55.06 3.70
CA LEU A 222 57.59 56.15 4.63
C LEU A 222 59.06 56.61 4.57
N ALA A 223 59.22 57.83 4.02
CA ALA A 223 60.15 58.92 4.38
C ALA A 223 61.68 58.76 4.17
N ALA A 224 62.27 59.64 3.35
CA ALA A 224 63.30 60.63 3.75
C ALA A 224 63.94 61.35 2.53
N VAL A 225 64.00 62.69 2.64
CA VAL A 225 64.80 63.70 1.89
C VAL A 225 64.44 63.97 0.42
#